data_AF-A0A9P8ZNA7-F1
#
_entry.id   AF-A0A9P8ZNA7-F1
#
_cell.length_a   1.000
_cell.length_b   1.000
_cell.length_c   1.000
_cell.angle_alpha   90.00
_cell.angle_beta   90.00
_cell.angle_gamma   90.00
#
_symmetry.space_group_name_H-M   'P 1'
#
loop_
_entity.id
_entity.type
_entity.pdbx_description
1 polymer ?
#
loop_
_entity_poly.entity_id
_entity_poly.type
_entity_poly.pdbx_seq_one_letter_code
_entity_poly.pdbx_strand_id
1 'polypeptide(L)'
;LRPSETTSLHGTFPVQQPTPVRILLAAFSSQGSQNPSTGQQQLPIIDPELLGDTALQTPAPRRILSEKDFTMTGRVRHARHLLSNSASGSILTSNHSITAEEVDRLNPAPQVERVVPSQMLDWQLLDNPSATVQQLRLAFGAAHDHAISQQAALEASNAMLIIQSLTVRKLNQALHGREELAKEKRGSRFPKGFGICATSAEMILALEQREEERELEVSALAQRKAIRAQNKEAKDAVEARWLVMKSEHASELAAWEKLKADGIIPLPGKPKRPRKPKAALIPVDVEDSLEDEEFIPLD
;
A
#
# COMPACT_ATOMS: atom_id res chain seq x y z
N LEU A 1 25.99 39.12 16.35
CA LEU A 1 25.02 38.11 16.81
C LEU A 1 23.63 38.68 16.61
N ARG A 2 22.90 38.21 15.59
CA ARG A 2 21.47 38.56 15.40
C ARG A 2 20.63 37.50 16.13
N PRO A 3 19.60 37.88 16.90
CA PRO A 3 18.67 36.91 17.47
C PRO A 3 17.79 36.31 16.35
N SER A 4 17.48 35.03 16.48
CA SER A 4 16.64 34.27 15.55
C SER A 4 15.18 34.71 15.61
N GLU A 5 14.56 34.90 14.45
CA GLU A 5 13.14 35.23 14.29
C GLU A 5 12.24 34.04 14.66
N THR A 6 11.10 34.36 15.30
CA THR A 6 10.07 33.41 15.72
C THR A 6 9.36 32.79 14.52
N THR A 7 9.48 31.47 14.37
CA THR A 7 8.75 30.71 13.35
C THR A 7 7.27 30.61 13.72
N SER A 8 6.43 31.02 12.78
CA SER A 8 4.97 31.09 12.86
C SER A 8 4.33 29.70 13.04
N LEU A 9 3.53 29.55 14.10
CA LEU A 9 2.55 28.48 14.29
C LEU A 9 1.36 28.72 13.34
N HIS A 10 1.30 27.98 12.24
CA HIS A 10 0.04 27.73 11.53
C HIS A 10 -0.39 26.29 11.84
N GLY A 11 -1.23 26.16 12.87
CA GLY A 11 -1.90 24.93 13.21
C GLY A 11 -3.08 24.67 12.28
N THR A 12 -2.95 23.68 11.42
CA THR A 12 -4.10 22.93 10.90
C THR A 12 -4.37 21.76 11.85
N PHE A 13 -5.58 21.72 12.40
CA PHE A 13 -6.11 20.59 13.18
C PHE A 13 -5.78 19.26 12.50
N PRO A 14 -5.41 18.20 13.25
CA PRO A 14 -5.18 16.90 12.64
C PRO A 14 -6.49 16.39 12.06
N VAL A 15 -6.54 16.29 10.74
CA VAL A 15 -7.48 15.43 10.02
C VAL A 15 -7.41 14.07 10.71
N GLN A 16 -8.54 13.56 11.22
CA GLN A 16 -8.59 12.23 11.83
C GLN A 16 -8.27 11.19 10.76
N GLN A 17 -6.99 10.88 10.59
CA GLN A 17 -6.59 9.78 9.74
C GLN A 17 -7.05 8.50 10.42
N PRO A 18 -7.77 7.60 9.72
CA PRO A 18 -8.11 6.31 10.29
C PRO A 18 -6.80 5.62 10.65
N THR A 19 -6.63 5.26 11.92
CA THR A 19 -5.41 4.60 12.37
C THR A 19 -5.18 3.34 11.52
N PRO A 20 -3.91 3.00 11.19
CA PRO A 20 -3.62 1.82 10.38
C PRO A 20 -4.21 0.53 10.99
N VAL A 21 -4.38 0.51 12.31
CA VAL A 21 -5.11 -0.53 13.05
C VAL A 21 -6.58 -0.61 12.64
N ARG A 22 -7.30 0.52 12.52
CA ARG A 22 -8.70 0.54 12.03
C ARG A 22 -8.84 0.03 10.61
N ILE A 23 -7.86 0.30 9.74
CA ILE A 23 -7.87 -0.18 8.35
C ILE A 23 -7.66 -1.70 8.28
N LEU A 24 -6.73 -2.22 9.09
CA LEU A 24 -6.54 -3.67 9.22
C LEU A 24 -7.77 -4.34 9.81
N LEU A 25 -8.32 -3.79 10.90
CA LEU A 25 -9.56 -4.31 11.51
C LEU A 25 -10.74 -4.28 10.54
N ALA A 26 -10.90 -3.20 9.76
CA ALA A 26 -11.92 -3.12 8.70
C ALA A 26 -11.70 -4.16 7.58
N ALA A 27 -10.44 -4.43 7.22
CA ALA A 27 -10.10 -5.48 6.26
C ALA A 27 -10.45 -6.87 6.80
N PHE A 28 -10.13 -7.16 8.06
CA PHE A 28 -10.48 -8.42 8.72
C PHE A 28 -12.00 -8.57 8.90
N SER A 29 -12.71 -7.52 9.31
CA SER A 29 -14.17 -7.56 9.51
C SER A 29 -14.93 -7.68 8.18
N SER A 30 -14.42 -7.12 7.08
CA SER A 30 -15.03 -7.25 5.74
C SER A 30 -14.92 -8.66 5.14
N GLN A 31 -14.07 -9.52 5.71
CA GLN A 31 -13.88 -10.91 5.28
C GLN A 31 -14.69 -11.90 6.13
N GLY A 32 -15.36 -11.42 7.18
CA GLY A 32 -16.21 -12.22 8.07
C GLY A 32 -17.63 -12.38 7.55
N SER A 33 -18.06 -13.63 7.44
CA SER A 33 -19.44 -14.08 7.21
C SER A 33 -19.98 -13.98 5.78
N GLN A 34 -19.51 -14.86 4.91
CA GLN A 34 -20.43 -15.59 4.04
C GLN A 34 -20.65 -16.98 4.62
N ASN A 35 -21.44 -17.06 5.69
CA ASN A 35 -22.22 -18.26 5.97
C ASN A 35 -23.48 -18.18 5.09
N PRO A 36 -23.66 -19.05 4.09
CA PRO A 36 -24.89 -19.09 3.32
C PRO A 36 -25.96 -19.82 4.13
N SER A 37 -26.58 -19.16 5.10
CA SER A 37 -27.94 -19.50 5.57
C SER A 37 -28.43 -18.58 6.68
N THR A 38 -29.70 -18.22 6.55
CA THR A 38 -30.63 -17.74 7.59
C THR A 38 -30.85 -16.23 7.67
N GLY A 39 -32.00 -15.81 7.13
CA GLY A 39 -32.87 -14.81 7.74
C GLY A 39 -32.52 -13.35 7.48
N GLN A 40 -33.25 -12.73 6.55
CA GLN A 40 -33.36 -11.27 6.49
C GLN A 40 -33.87 -10.73 7.83
N GLN A 41 -33.05 -9.95 8.53
CA GLN A 41 -33.53 -8.96 9.49
C GLN A 41 -33.28 -7.58 8.89
N GLN A 42 -34.38 -6.86 8.60
CA GLN A 42 -34.35 -5.45 8.23
C GLN A 42 -33.96 -4.62 9.45
N LEU A 43 -32.91 -3.84 9.34
CA LEU A 43 -32.58 -2.77 10.28
C LEU A 43 -33.49 -1.55 10.03
N PRO A 44 -33.87 -0.80 11.08
CA PRO A 44 -34.70 0.39 10.96
C PRO A 44 -33.95 1.52 10.23
N ILE A 45 -34.71 2.20 9.38
CA ILE A 45 -34.30 3.40 8.63
C ILE A 45 -34.02 4.52 9.63
N ILE A 46 -32.80 5.06 9.61
CA ILE A 46 -32.42 6.28 10.33
C ILE A 46 -32.35 7.40 9.31
N ASP A 47 -33.06 8.51 9.58
CA ASP A 47 -33.14 9.70 8.73
C ASP A 47 -31.78 10.40 8.57
N PRO A 48 -31.39 10.84 7.34
CA PRO A 48 -30.13 11.53 7.10
C PRO A 48 -30.34 13.05 7.04
N GLU A 49 -30.43 13.73 8.18
CA GLU A 49 -30.46 15.21 8.21
C GLU A 49 -29.43 15.87 9.13
N LEU A 50 -28.42 15.14 9.61
CA LEU A 50 -27.38 15.72 10.47
C LEU A 50 -25.99 15.12 10.22
N LEU A 51 -25.40 15.41 9.06
CA LEU A 51 -23.95 15.37 8.87
C LEU A 51 -23.56 16.31 7.72
N GLY A 52 -22.84 17.36 8.08
CA GLY A 52 -22.42 18.43 7.17
C GLY A 52 -21.41 17.97 6.12
N ASP A 53 -21.38 18.76 5.04
CA ASP A 53 -20.58 18.61 3.83
C ASP A 53 -19.13 18.19 4.11
N THR A 54 -18.84 16.92 3.89
CA THR A 54 -17.46 16.43 3.71
C THR A 54 -17.31 15.96 2.27
N ALA A 55 -16.39 16.62 1.55
CA ALA A 55 -16.18 16.46 0.13
C ALA A 55 -15.90 15.00 -0.27
N LEU A 56 -16.50 14.61 -1.39
CA LEU A 56 -16.47 13.32 -2.06
C LEU A 56 -15.03 12.80 -2.29
N GLN A 57 -14.58 11.84 -1.48
CA GLN A 57 -13.60 10.86 -1.93
C GLN A 57 -14.33 9.76 -2.69
N THR A 58 -14.00 9.61 -3.97
CA THR A 58 -14.52 8.57 -4.84
C THR A 58 -14.13 7.20 -4.26
N PRO A 59 -15.08 6.30 -3.94
CA PRO A 59 -14.72 4.99 -3.38
C PRO A 59 -13.93 4.20 -4.43
N ALA A 60 -12.73 3.77 -4.07
CA ALA A 60 -11.91 2.90 -4.90
C ALA A 60 -12.69 1.60 -5.22
N PRO A 61 -12.54 1.03 -6.42
CA PRO A 61 -13.29 -0.15 -6.82
C PRO A 61 -13.01 -1.33 -5.88
N ARG A 62 -14.07 -1.86 -5.25
CA ARG A 62 -14.01 -3.04 -4.39
C ARG A 62 -13.55 -4.24 -5.22
N ARG A 63 -12.32 -4.69 -4.99
CA ARG A 63 -11.79 -5.90 -5.62
C ARG A 63 -12.37 -7.12 -4.89
N ILE A 64 -13.11 -7.95 -5.61
CA ILE A 64 -13.60 -9.24 -5.11
C ILE A 64 -12.38 -10.15 -4.90
N LEU A 65 -12.18 -10.62 -3.67
CA LEU A 65 -11.08 -11.51 -3.31
C LEU A 65 -11.31 -12.91 -3.86
N SER A 66 -10.24 -13.54 -4.32
CA SER A 66 -10.27 -14.91 -4.83
C SER A 66 -10.01 -15.90 -3.69
N GLU A 67 -10.43 -17.16 -3.86
CA GLU A 67 -10.23 -18.22 -2.86
C GLU A 67 -8.74 -18.44 -2.50
N LYS A 68 -7.82 -18.07 -3.39
CA LYS A 68 -6.36 -18.15 -3.16
C LYS A 68 -5.84 -17.11 -2.16
N ASP A 69 -6.62 -16.06 -1.88
CA ASP A 69 -6.26 -14.99 -0.95
C ASP A 69 -6.51 -15.39 0.53
N PHE A 70 -7.13 -16.54 0.79
CA PHE A 70 -7.43 -17.03 2.15
C PHE A 70 -6.23 -17.65 2.88
N THR A 71 -5.12 -17.92 2.17
CA THR A 71 -3.88 -18.37 2.79
C THR A 71 -3.24 -17.26 3.64
N MET A 72 -2.52 -17.59 4.72
CA MET A 72 -1.80 -16.61 5.56
C MET A 72 -0.94 -15.65 4.71
N THR A 73 -0.29 -16.18 3.67
CA THR A 73 0.52 -15.40 2.72
C THR A 73 -0.32 -14.43 1.88
N GLY A 74 -1.50 -14.85 1.41
CA GLY A 74 -2.46 -14.00 0.71
C GLY A 74 -2.98 -12.86 1.59
N ARG A 75 -3.33 -13.17 2.85
CA ARG A 75 -3.77 -12.19 3.84
C ARG A 75 -2.72 -11.10 4.10
N VAL A 76 -1.45 -11.48 4.27
CA VAL A 76 -0.34 -10.52 4.46
C VAL A 76 -0.15 -9.64 3.22
N ARG A 77 -0.29 -10.20 2.01
CA ARG A 77 -0.19 -9.45 0.75
C ARG A 77 -1.33 -8.45 0.59
N HIS A 78 -2.55 -8.85 0.95
CA HIS A 78 -3.71 -7.99 0.91
C HIS A 78 -3.64 -6.87 1.95
N ALA A 79 -3.20 -7.17 3.17
CA ALA A 79 -2.93 -6.18 4.21
C ALA A 79 -1.89 -5.14 3.76
N ARG A 80 -0.78 -5.57 3.14
CA ARG A 80 0.22 -4.65 2.57
C ARG A 80 -0.37 -3.74 1.50
N HIS A 81 -1.21 -4.27 0.61
CA HIS A 81 -1.85 -3.51 -0.46
C HIS A 81 -2.87 -2.50 0.07
N LEU A 82 -3.65 -2.86 1.09
CA LEU A 82 -4.59 -1.93 1.73
C LEU A 82 -3.85 -0.85 2.52
N LEU A 83 -2.75 -1.21 3.19
CA LEU A 83 -1.87 -0.26 3.83
C LEU A 83 -1.25 0.69 2.81
N SER A 84 -0.74 0.23 1.66
CA SER A 84 -0.15 1.12 0.64
C SER A 84 -1.16 2.09 0.00
N ASN A 85 -2.44 1.70 -0.09
CA ASN A 85 -3.48 2.52 -0.71
C ASN A 85 -4.19 3.47 0.28
N SER A 86 -3.90 3.35 1.58
CA SER A 86 -4.42 4.25 2.59
C SER A 86 -3.66 5.57 2.58
N ALA A 87 -4.35 6.70 2.83
CA ALA A 87 -3.69 7.99 3.06
C ALA A 87 -2.71 7.94 4.26
N SER A 88 -2.96 7.05 5.23
CA SER A 88 -2.03 6.74 6.34
C SER A 88 -0.94 5.74 5.93
N GLY A 89 -1.13 5.00 4.84
CA GLY A 89 -0.09 4.23 4.14
C GLY A 89 1.11 5.05 3.69
N SER A 90 0.83 6.29 3.30
CA SER A 90 1.84 7.30 3.04
C SER A 90 2.76 7.53 4.25
N ILE A 91 2.33 7.28 5.49
CA ILE A 91 3.16 7.43 6.69
C ILE A 91 4.28 6.37 6.74
N LEU A 92 4.04 5.17 6.18
CA LEU A 92 5.05 4.11 6.11
C LEU A 92 6.06 4.31 4.96
N THR A 93 5.87 5.34 4.13
CA THR A 93 6.75 5.76 3.03
C THR A 93 7.20 7.23 3.13
N SER A 94 6.62 8.04 4.01
CA SER A 94 7.00 9.45 4.20
C SER A 94 8.19 9.53 5.15
N ASN A 95 9.20 10.32 4.78
CA ASN A 95 10.41 10.59 5.57
C ASN A 95 10.18 11.45 6.82
N HIS A 96 8.94 11.57 7.32
CA HIS A 96 8.69 12.28 8.56
C HIS A 96 9.11 11.41 9.73
N SER A 97 10.08 11.90 10.51
CA SER A 97 10.52 11.25 11.74
C SER A 97 9.38 11.26 12.73
N ILE A 98 8.76 10.10 12.95
CA ILE A 98 7.78 9.93 14.01
C ILE A 98 8.51 10.14 15.33
N THR A 99 8.13 11.18 16.06
CA THR A 99 8.73 11.47 17.37
C THR A 99 8.16 10.53 18.43
N ALA A 100 8.90 10.24 19.50
CA ALA A 100 8.44 9.33 20.56
C ALA A 100 7.10 9.78 21.18
N GLU A 101 6.86 11.09 21.26
CA GLU A 101 5.59 11.67 21.73
C GLU A 101 4.40 11.36 20.81
N GLU A 102 4.61 11.28 19.50
CA GLU A 102 3.56 10.89 18.56
C GLU A 102 3.22 9.40 18.67
N VAL A 103 4.22 8.56 18.95
CA VAL A 103 3.99 7.13 19.21
C VAL A 103 3.15 6.93 20.46
N ASP A 104 3.44 7.64 21.55
CA ASP A 104 2.67 7.56 22.79
C ASP A 104 1.23 8.09 22.64
N ARG A 105 1.01 9.09 21.78
CA ARG A 105 -0.34 9.59 21.46
C ARG A 105 -1.14 8.62 20.59
N LEU A 106 -0.48 7.93 19.66
CA LEU A 106 -1.11 6.96 18.77
C LEU A 106 -1.41 5.63 19.46
N ASN A 107 -0.71 5.34 20.54
CA ASN A 107 -0.82 4.10 21.29
C ASN A 107 -1.23 4.39 22.75
N PRO A 108 -2.48 4.85 22.99
CA PRO A 108 -2.94 5.05 24.36
C PRO A 108 -2.74 3.75 25.13
N ALA A 109 -2.18 3.85 26.34
CA ALA A 109 -1.92 2.71 27.20
C ALA A 109 -3.15 1.79 27.20
N PRO A 110 -2.97 0.46 27.01
CA PRO A 110 -4.08 -0.45 26.84
C PRO A 110 -5.01 -0.25 28.03
N GLN A 111 -6.22 0.25 27.75
CA GLN A 111 -7.23 0.35 28.78
C GLN A 111 -7.55 -1.10 29.14
N VAL A 112 -6.97 -1.56 30.24
CA VAL A 112 -7.32 -2.82 30.85
C VAL A 112 -8.74 -2.62 31.33
N GLU A 113 -9.69 -2.90 30.45
CA GLU A 113 -11.09 -2.99 30.80
C GLU A 113 -11.14 -4.04 31.90
N ARG A 114 -11.33 -3.59 33.14
CA ARG A 114 -11.50 -4.50 34.28
C ARG A 114 -12.72 -5.34 33.93
N VAL A 115 -12.47 -6.59 33.56
CA VAL A 115 -13.51 -7.59 33.38
C VAL A 115 -14.35 -7.52 34.65
N VAL A 116 -15.59 -7.02 34.51
CA VAL A 116 -16.54 -7.02 35.61
C VAL A 116 -16.61 -8.48 36.04
N PRO A 117 -16.27 -8.82 37.30
CA PRO A 117 -16.26 -10.20 37.73
C PRO A 117 -17.61 -10.79 37.36
N SER A 118 -17.58 -11.84 36.52
CA SER A 118 -18.77 -12.57 36.09
C SER A 118 -19.65 -12.71 37.32
N GLN A 119 -20.83 -12.11 37.30
CA GLN A 119 -21.79 -12.25 38.39
C GLN A 119 -21.89 -13.75 38.65
N MET A 120 -21.46 -14.20 39.83
CA MET A 120 -21.53 -15.61 40.19
C MET A 120 -22.97 -16.05 39.95
N LEU A 121 -23.14 -17.12 39.18
CA LEU A 121 -24.45 -17.66 38.86
C LEU A 121 -25.16 -17.95 40.19
N ASP A 122 -26.24 -17.22 40.45
CA ASP A 122 -26.98 -17.39 41.70
C ASP A 122 -27.75 -18.71 41.63
N TRP A 123 -27.28 -19.73 42.35
CA TRP A 123 -27.87 -21.07 42.32
C TRP A 123 -29.29 -21.12 42.90
N GLN A 124 -29.73 -20.05 43.60
CA GLN A 124 -31.09 -19.94 44.13
C GLN A 124 -32.16 -19.80 43.03
N LEU A 125 -31.74 -19.57 41.79
CA LEU A 125 -32.64 -19.36 40.65
C LEU A 125 -33.23 -20.65 40.04
N LEU A 126 -32.82 -21.82 40.53
CA LEU A 126 -33.35 -23.12 40.13
C LEU A 126 -34.80 -23.36 40.60
N ASP A 127 -35.30 -22.59 41.56
CA ASP A 127 -36.65 -22.78 42.14
C ASP A 127 -37.79 -22.24 41.24
N ASN A 128 -37.49 -21.42 40.22
CA ASN A 128 -38.49 -20.81 39.32
C ASN A 128 -38.13 -21.00 37.84
N PRO A 129 -38.41 -22.17 37.22
CA PRO A 129 -37.86 -22.56 35.92
C PRO A 129 -38.15 -21.57 34.78
N SER A 130 -39.27 -20.86 34.81
CA SER A 130 -39.62 -19.87 33.79
C SER A 130 -38.77 -18.59 33.86
N ALA A 131 -38.50 -18.10 35.07
CA ALA A 131 -37.60 -16.97 35.31
C ALA A 131 -36.15 -17.35 35.01
N THR A 132 -35.76 -18.59 35.34
CA THR A 132 -34.42 -19.12 35.06
C THR A 132 -34.11 -19.14 33.56
N VAL A 133 -35.06 -19.56 32.71
CA VAL A 133 -34.83 -19.62 31.26
C VAL A 133 -34.57 -18.24 30.65
N GLN A 134 -35.31 -17.20 31.09
CA GLN A 134 -35.09 -15.83 30.59
C GLN A 134 -33.73 -15.29 31.04
N GLN A 135 -33.36 -15.48 32.30
CA GLN A 135 -32.07 -15.04 32.81
C GLN A 135 -30.90 -15.79 32.17
N LEU A 136 -31.04 -17.10 31.94
CA LEU A 136 -30.04 -17.89 31.22
C LEU A 136 -29.87 -17.42 29.78
N ARG A 137 -30.96 -17.03 29.09
CA ARG A 137 -30.86 -16.45 27.74
C ARG A 137 -30.11 -15.12 27.75
N LEU A 138 -30.38 -14.26 28.73
CA LEU A 138 -29.67 -12.98 28.89
C LEU A 138 -28.19 -13.21 29.23
N ALA A 139 -27.89 -14.12 30.16
CA ALA A 139 -26.52 -14.46 30.53
C ALA A 139 -25.75 -15.09 29.36
N PHE A 140 -26.41 -15.94 28.57
CA PHE A 140 -25.82 -16.52 27.36
C PHE A 140 -25.58 -15.46 26.29
N GLY A 141 -26.51 -14.52 26.10
CA GLY A 141 -26.33 -13.38 25.22
C GLY A 141 -25.12 -12.53 25.64
N ALA A 142 -25.03 -12.17 26.92
CA ALA A 142 -23.89 -11.42 27.45
C ALA A 142 -22.56 -12.18 27.32
N ALA A 143 -22.55 -13.49 27.56
CA ALA A 143 -21.36 -14.32 27.38
C ALA A 143 -20.94 -14.41 25.90
N HIS A 144 -21.91 -14.48 24.98
CA HIS A 144 -21.66 -14.47 23.56
C HIS A 144 -21.06 -13.13 23.09
N ASP A 145 -21.65 -12.01 23.52
CA ASP A 145 -21.14 -10.67 23.19
C ASP A 145 -19.73 -10.46 23.75
N HIS A 146 -19.47 -10.96 24.96
CA HIS A 146 -18.14 -10.94 25.57
C HIS A 146 -17.13 -11.82 24.80
N ALA A 147 -17.53 -12.98 24.31
CA ALA A 147 -16.65 -13.81 23.47
C ALA A 147 -16.30 -13.11 22.15
N ILE A 148 -17.27 -12.43 21.52
CA ILE A 148 -17.05 -11.64 20.31
C ILE A 148 -16.09 -10.48 20.58
N SER A 149 -16.30 -9.74 21.67
CA SER A 149 -15.44 -8.60 22.02
C SER A 149 -14.01 -9.03 22.34
N GLN A 150 -13.84 -10.15 23.06
CA GLN A 150 -12.52 -10.73 23.31
C GLN A 150 -11.82 -11.16 22.02
N GLN A 151 -12.54 -11.80 21.10
CA GLN A 151 -11.98 -12.19 19.81
C GLN A 151 -11.52 -10.96 19.01
N ALA A 152 -12.32 -9.91 18.97
CA ALA A 152 -11.95 -8.65 18.31
C ALA A 152 -10.72 -7.99 18.97
N ALA A 153 -10.62 -8.02 20.30
CA ALA A 153 -9.45 -7.50 21.02
C ALA A 153 -8.17 -8.30 20.73
N LEU A 154 -8.27 -9.63 20.66
CA LEU A 154 -7.16 -10.51 20.28
C LEU A 154 -6.70 -10.25 18.84
N GLU A 155 -7.64 -10.08 17.91
CA GLU A 155 -7.33 -9.73 16.52
C GLU A 155 -6.63 -8.37 16.41
N ALA A 156 -7.09 -7.37 17.15
CA ALA A 156 -6.44 -6.06 17.22
C ALA A 156 -5.01 -6.15 17.78
N SER A 157 -4.81 -6.90 18.86
CA SER A 157 -3.50 -7.14 19.48
C SER A 157 -2.54 -7.84 18.51
N ASN A 158 -3.01 -8.90 17.82
CA ASN A 158 -2.23 -9.62 16.82
C ASN A 158 -1.84 -8.71 15.64
N ALA A 159 -2.76 -7.87 15.15
CA ALA A 159 -2.48 -6.92 14.08
C ALA A 159 -1.39 -5.90 14.49
N MET A 160 -1.43 -5.42 15.73
CA MET A 160 -0.42 -4.51 16.28
C MET A 160 0.97 -5.16 16.36
N LEU A 161 1.05 -6.41 16.84
CA LEU A 161 2.31 -7.17 16.85
C LEU A 161 2.90 -7.35 15.44
N ILE A 162 2.05 -7.61 14.43
CA ILE A 162 2.49 -7.70 13.04
C ILE A 162 3.05 -6.36 12.56
N ILE A 163 2.36 -5.24 12.83
CA ILE A 163 2.86 -3.90 12.47
C ILE A 163 4.22 -3.65 13.13
N GLN A 164 4.35 -3.90 14.43
CA GLN A 164 5.60 -3.72 15.16
C GLN A 164 6.74 -4.59 14.59
N SER A 165 6.45 -5.84 14.21
CA SER A 165 7.45 -6.70 13.57
C SER A 165 7.92 -6.16 12.21
N LEU A 166 7.02 -5.54 11.44
CA LEU A 166 7.33 -4.95 10.15
C LEU A 166 8.15 -3.67 10.30
N THR A 167 7.83 -2.83 11.28
CA THR A 167 8.59 -1.59 11.55
C THR A 167 10.00 -1.92 12.03
N VAL A 168 10.18 -2.88 12.94
CA VAL A 168 11.51 -3.32 13.38
C VAL A 168 12.32 -3.88 12.21
N ARG A 169 11.72 -4.69 11.33
CA ARG A 169 12.40 -5.21 10.15
C ARG A 169 12.87 -4.09 9.22
N LYS A 170 12.02 -3.09 8.94
CA LYS A 170 12.39 -1.92 8.14
C LYS A 170 13.52 -1.11 8.79
N LEU A 171 13.45 -0.90 10.11
CA LEU A 171 14.48 -0.16 10.84
C LEU A 171 15.83 -0.89 10.80
N ASN A 172 15.82 -2.22 10.97
CA ASN A 172 17.03 -3.03 10.84
C ASN A 172 17.59 -3.00 9.41
N GLN A 173 16.73 -3.04 8.38
CA GLN A 173 17.17 -2.88 6.99
C GLN A 173 17.80 -1.51 6.74
N ALA A 174 17.19 -0.43 7.22
CA ALA A 174 17.73 0.92 7.09
C ALA A 174 19.05 1.08 7.85
N LEU A 175 19.16 0.47 9.03
CA LEU A 175 20.38 0.47 9.83
C LEU A 175 21.49 -0.31 9.12
N HIS A 176 21.22 -1.53 8.63
CA HIS A 176 22.19 -2.32 7.88
C HIS A 176 22.60 -1.65 6.57
N GLY A 177 21.65 -1.09 5.81
CA GLY A 177 21.99 -0.33 4.59
C GLY A 177 22.89 0.86 4.90
N ARG A 178 22.64 1.58 6.01
CA ARG A 178 23.54 2.65 6.47
C ARG A 178 24.90 2.14 6.93
N GLU A 179 24.96 1.01 7.62
CA GLU A 179 26.22 0.40 8.04
C GLU A 179 27.03 -0.13 6.87
N GLU A 180 26.39 -0.74 5.88
CA GLU A 180 27.03 -1.23 4.66
C GLU A 180 27.52 -0.08 3.81
N LEU A 181 26.68 0.92 3.54
CA LEU A 181 27.12 2.17 2.89
C LEU A 181 28.23 2.86 3.69
N ALA A 182 28.21 2.82 5.02
CA ALA A 182 29.29 3.36 5.83
C ALA A 182 30.56 2.52 5.74
N LYS A 183 30.47 1.18 5.65
CA LYS A 183 31.61 0.28 5.42
C LYS A 183 32.19 0.45 4.02
N GLU A 184 31.35 0.70 3.03
CA GLU A 184 31.72 0.92 1.63
C GLU A 184 32.28 2.34 1.39
N LYS A 185 31.69 3.37 2.01
CA LYS A 185 32.26 4.74 2.03
C LYS A 185 33.52 4.83 2.88
N ARG A 186 33.59 4.10 4.00
CA ARG A 186 34.85 3.81 4.70
C ARG A 186 35.67 2.77 3.97
N GLY A 187 35.21 2.29 2.82
CA GLY A 187 35.84 1.32 1.96
C GLY A 187 37.29 1.68 1.82
N SER A 188 38.08 1.01 2.66
CA SER A 188 39.44 0.67 2.41
C SER A 188 40.27 1.83 1.82
N ARG A 189 40.32 2.98 2.51
CA ARG A 189 41.55 3.79 2.40
C ARG A 189 42.77 2.95 2.79
N PHE A 190 42.56 1.90 3.59
CA PHE A 190 43.55 0.88 3.94
C PHE A 190 42.90 -0.51 4.01
N PRO A 191 43.01 -1.38 2.98
CA PRO A 191 42.37 -2.70 2.96
C PRO A 191 42.88 -3.65 4.06
N LYS A 192 43.96 -3.26 4.74
CA LYS A 192 44.60 -4.02 5.82
C LYS A 192 44.78 -3.22 7.12
N GLY A 193 44.18 -2.04 7.24
CA GLY A 193 44.25 -1.22 8.47
C GLY A 193 45.63 -0.64 8.82
N PHE A 194 46.67 -0.88 8.02
CA PHE A 194 47.96 -0.22 8.13
C PHE A 194 48.05 0.91 7.12
N GLY A 195 48.58 2.06 7.52
CA GLY A 195 48.86 3.20 6.65
C GLY A 195 49.88 2.82 5.58
N ILE A 196 49.44 2.19 4.50
CA ILE A 196 50.27 1.91 3.34
C ILE A 196 50.52 3.26 2.68
N CYS A 197 51.80 3.67 2.58
CA CYS A 197 52.17 4.87 1.85
C CYS A 197 51.64 4.76 0.42
N ALA A 198 50.94 5.80 -0.04
CA ALA A 198 50.25 5.85 -1.33
C ALA A 198 51.16 5.86 -2.58
N THR A 199 52.40 5.40 -2.43
CA THR A 199 53.43 5.34 -3.46
C THR A 199 53.70 3.92 -3.94
N SER A 200 53.02 2.89 -3.40
CA SER A 200 53.19 1.54 -3.92
C SER A 200 52.56 1.43 -5.32
N ALA A 201 53.28 0.81 -6.26
CA ALA A 201 52.79 0.56 -7.61
C ALA A 201 51.45 -0.20 -7.61
N GLU A 202 51.24 -1.07 -6.62
CA GLU A 202 49.99 -1.81 -6.41
C GLU A 202 48.79 -0.88 -6.15
N MET A 203 48.98 0.21 -5.40
CA MET A 203 47.89 1.17 -5.13
C MET A 203 47.54 1.98 -6.37
N ILE A 204 48.53 2.34 -7.19
CA ILE A 204 48.30 3.07 -8.45
C ILE A 204 47.47 2.19 -9.40
N LEU A 205 47.85 0.93 -9.59
CA LEU A 205 47.09 -0.02 -10.42
C LEU A 205 45.66 -0.23 -9.91
N ALA A 206 45.46 -0.32 -8.60
CA ALA A 206 44.12 -0.45 -8.02
C ALA A 206 43.25 0.80 -8.23
N LEU A 207 43.85 2.01 -8.24
CA LEU A 207 43.13 3.25 -8.55
C LEU A 207 42.75 3.33 -10.03
N GLU A 208 43.66 2.95 -10.93
CA GLU A 208 43.39 2.90 -12.37
C GLU A 208 42.25 1.91 -12.70
N GLN A 209 42.28 0.70 -12.12
CA GLN A 209 41.19 -0.27 -12.29
C GLN A 209 39.83 0.29 -11.82
N ARG A 210 39.81 1.01 -10.69
CA ARG A 210 38.59 1.63 -10.17
C ARG A 210 38.12 2.81 -11.01
N GLU A 211 39.02 3.49 -11.72
CA GLU A 211 38.65 4.50 -12.72
C GLU A 211 38.02 3.86 -13.94
N GLU A 212 38.64 2.80 -14.47
CA GLU A 212 38.11 2.03 -15.60
C GLU A 212 36.72 1.44 -15.28
N GLU A 213 36.54 0.84 -14.11
CA GLU A 213 35.25 0.31 -13.66
C GLU A 213 34.17 1.41 -13.61
N ARG A 214 34.50 2.59 -13.06
CA ARG A 214 33.57 3.73 -13.01
C ARG A 214 33.22 4.23 -14.41
N GLU A 215 34.18 4.29 -15.33
CA GLU A 215 33.92 4.69 -16.71
C GLU A 215 33.03 3.69 -17.44
N LEU A 216 33.24 2.39 -17.23
CA LEU A 216 32.39 1.32 -17.76
C LEU A 216 30.96 1.42 -17.20
N GLU A 217 30.79 1.61 -15.90
CA GLU A 217 29.48 1.80 -15.28
C GLU A 217 28.74 3.04 -15.82
N VAL A 218 29.42 4.18 -15.90
CA VAL A 218 28.84 5.42 -16.43
C VAL A 218 28.43 5.25 -17.90
N SER A 219 29.26 4.59 -18.71
CA SER A 219 28.95 4.33 -20.12
C SER A 219 27.76 3.36 -20.26
N ALA A 220 27.69 2.31 -19.43
CA ALA A 220 26.57 1.37 -19.41
C ALA A 220 25.25 2.06 -18.98
N LEU A 221 25.30 2.93 -17.97
CA LEU A 221 24.15 3.74 -17.55
C LEU A 221 23.71 4.70 -18.66
N ALA A 222 24.65 5.34 -19.37
CA ALA A 222 24.33 6.21 -20.50
C ALA A 222 23.67 5.43 -21.65
N GLN A 223 24.17 4.23 -21.98
CA GLN A 223 23.55 3.35 -22.97
C GLN A 223 22.15 2.92 -22.57
N ARG A 224 21.95 2.52 -21.30
CA ARG A 224 20.62 2.15 -20.76
C ARG A 224 19.64 3.33 -20.86
N LYS A 225 20.07 4.55 -20.51
CA LYS A 225 19.25 5.76 -20.64
C LYS A 225 18.88 6.04 -22.10
N ALA A 226 19.83 5.92 -23.02
CA ALA A 226 19.58 6.10 -24.45
C ALA A 226 18.56 5.08 -24.99
N ILE A 227 18.68 3.80 -24.62
CA ILE A 227 17.72 2.75 -25.03
C ILE A 227 16.33 3.01 -24.44
N ARG A 228 16.23 3.44 -23.17
CA ARG A 228 14.95 3.82 -22.55
C ARG A 228 14.28 4.98 -23.30
N ALA A 229 15.05 6.00 -23.71
CA ALA A 229 14.56 7.14 -24.48
C ALA A 229 14.06 6.69 -25.88
N GLN A 230 14.84 5.89 -26.61
CA GLN A 230 14.44 5.36 -27.91
C GLN A 230 13.17 4.50 -27.83
N ASN A 231 13.08 3.63 -26.81
CA ASN A 231 11.89 2.81 -26.60
C ASN A 231 10.65 3.64 -26.22
N LYS A 232 10.83 4.78 -25.54
CA LYS A 232 9.75 5.73 -25.26
C LYS A 232 9.27 6.41 -26.54
N GLU A 233 10.18 6.96 -27.33
CA GLU A 233 9.86 7.59 -28.62
C GLU A 233 9.15 6.61 -29.57
N ALA A 234 9.61 5.35 -29.63
CA ALA A 234 8.97 4.31 -30.42
C ALA A 234 7.53 4.01 -29.96
N LYS A 235 7.26 4.01 -28.66
CA LYS A 235 5.91 3.85 -28.11
C LYS A 235 5.03 5.06 -28.47
N ASP A 236 5.53 6.27 -28.27
CA ASP A 236 4.79 7.50 -28.53
C ASP A 236 4.42 7.62 -30.02
N ALA A 237 5.33 7.26 -30.93
CA ALA A 237 5.06 7.23 -32.38
C ALA A 237 3.97 6.19 -32.76
N VAL A 238 3.97 5.02 -32.11
CA VAL A 238 2.94 3.98 -32.30
C VAL A 238 1.58 4.45 -31.78
N GLU A 239 1.56 5.18 -30.66
CA GLU A 239 0.33 5.73 -30.09
C GLU A 239 -0.26 6.85 -30.94
N ALA A 240 0.58 7.75 -31.45
CA ALA A 240 0.15 8.78 -32.40
C ALA A 240 -0.52 8.17 -33.64
N ARG A 241 0.11 7.15 -34.25
CA ARG A 241 -0.48 6.43 -35.41
C ARG A 241 -1.78 5.72 -35.05
N TRP A 242 -1.87 5.15 -33.85
CA TRP A 242 -3.08 4.47 -33.38
C TRP A 242 -4.26 5.42 -33.16
N LEU A 243 -3.99 6.65 -32.70
CA LEU A 243 -5.02 7.68 -32.57
C LEU A 243 -5.61 8.08 -33.93
N VAL A 244 -4.77 8.24 -34.95
CA VAL A 244 -5.22 8.52 -36.34
C VAL A 244 -6.09 7.38 -36.87
N MET A 245 -5.67 6.12 -36.74
CA MET A 245 -6.48 4.97 -37.16
C MET A 245 -7.84 4.89 -36.43
N LYS A 246 -7.88 5.31 -35.16
CA LYS A 246 -9.13 5.37 -34.40
C LYS A 246 -10.07 6.43 -34.93
N SER A 247 -9.58 7.63 -35.26
CA SER A 247 -10.43 8.70 -35.78
C SER A 247 -10.95 8.36 -37.18
N GLU A 248 -10.11 7.76 -38.03
CA GLU A 248 -10.52 7.27 -39.35
C GLU A 248 -11.62 6.21 -39.22
N HIS A 249 -11.42 5.17 -38.41
CA HIS A 249 -12.42 4.13 -38.21
C HIS A 249 -13.73 4.66 -37.58
N ALA A 250 -13.65 5.66 -36.70
CA ALA A 250 -14.84 6.31 -36.16
C ALA A 250 -15.64 7.04 -37.27
N SER A 251 -14.95 7.69 -38.19
CA SER A 251 -15.58 8.34 -39.35
C SER A 251 -16.20 7.33 -40.33
N GLU A 252 -15.53 6.21 -40.58
CA GLU A 252 -16.05 5.11 -41.41
C GLU A 252 -17.29 4.46 -40.80
N LEU A 253 -17.28 4.22 -39.48
CA LEU A 253 -18.43 3.70 -38.76
C LEU A 253 -19.62 4.67 -38.83
N ALA A 254 -19.38 5.96 -38.63
CA ALA A 254 -20.44 6.97 -38.74
C ALA A 254 -21.02 7.03 -40.16
N ALA A 255 -20.20 6.92 -41.20
CA ALA A 255 -20.66 6.84 -42.59
C ALA A 255 -21.49 5.56 -42.85
N TRP A 256 -21.04 4.42 -42.33
CA TRP A 256 -21.76 3.16 -42.43
C TRP A 256 -23.11 3.19 -41.70
N GLU A 257 -23.17 3.81 -40.52
CA GLU A 257 -24.41 3.98 -39.76
C GLU A 257 -25.41 4.87 -40.50
N LYS A 258 -24.96 5.91 -41.21
CA LYS A 258 -25.82 6.72 -42.09
C LYS A 258 -26.41 5.89 -43.23
N LEU A 259 -25.59 5.13 -43.96
CA LEU A 259 -26.08 4.24 -45.04
C LEU A 259 -27.09 3.21 -44.53
N LYS A 260 -26.91 2.73 -43.30
CA LYS A 260 -27.85 1.83 -42.63
C LYS A 260 -29.18 2.52 -42.30
N ALA A 261 -29.13 3.77 -41.83
CA ALA A 261 -30.33 4.56 -41.55
C ALA A 261 -31.12 4.90 -42.82
N ASP A 262 -30.42 5.14 -43.94
CA ASP A 262 -31.03 5.45 -45.24
C ASP A 262 -31.70 4.23 -45.91
N GLY A 263 -31.56 3.03 -45.35
CA GLY A 263 -32.24 1.82 -45.85
C GLY A 263 -31.69 1.29 -47.18
N ILE A 264 -30.44 1.61 -47.53
CA ILE A 264 -29.82 1.19 -48.80
C ILE A 264 -29.47 -0.31 -48.73
N ILE A 265 -30.05 -1.11 -49.64
CA ILE A 265 -29.80 -2.54 -49.79
C ILE A 265 -29.17 -2.79 -51.18
N PRO A 266 -28.07 -3.56 -51.30
CA PRO A 266 -27.35 -4.25 -50.22
C PRO A 266 -26.39 -3.33 -49.44
N LEU A 267 -26.41 -3.43 -48.11
CA LEU A 267 -25.54 -2.65 -47.22
C LEU A 267 -24.09 -3.19 -47.32
N PRO A 268 -23.07 -2.32 -47.43
CA PRO A 268 -21.68 -2.77 -47.29
C PRO A 268 -21.45 -3.43 -45.92
N GLY A 269 -20.50 -4.35 -45.84
CA GLY A 269 -20.13 -4.97 -44.58
C GLY A 269 -19.68 -3.94 -43.54
N LYS A 270 -19.98 -4.18 -42.25
CA LYS A 270 -19.56 -3.28 -41.18
C LYS A 270 -18.03 -3.14 -41.16
N PRO A 271 -17.47 -1.91 -41.08
CA PRO A 271 -16.03 -1.70 -40.92
C PRO A 271 -15.45 -2.54 -39.79
N LYS A 272 -14.32 -3.21 -40.04
CA LYS A 272 -13.62 -4.02 -39.04
C LYS A 272 -12.75 -3.12 -38.19
N ARG A 273 -12.79 -3.29 -36.86
CA ARG A 273 -11.96 -2.54 -35.92
C ARG A 273 -10.47 -2.76 -36.22
N PRO A 274 -9.65 -1.71 -36.45
CA PRO A 274 -8.23 -1.87 -36.67
C PRO A 274 -7.56 -2.43 -35.40
N ARG A 275 -6.46 -3.15 -35.56
CA ARG A 275 -5.64 -3.65 -34.43
C ARG A 275 -4.55 -2.63 -34.12
N LYS A 276 -4.23 -2.42 -32.83
CA LYS A 276 -3.13 -1.53 -32.43
C LYS A 276 -1.82 -2.05 -33.04
N PRO A 277 -1.04 -1.23 -33.76
CA PRO A 277 0.28 -1.64 -34.24
C PRO A 277 1.19 -1.98 -33.06
N LYS A 278 2.04 -3.00 -33.22
CA LYS A 278 3.04 -3.38 -32.21
C LYS A 278 4.28 -2.52 -32.40
N ALA A 279 4.79 -1.93 -31.31
CA ALA A 279 6.09 -1.27 -31.32
C ALA A 279 7.21 -2.32 -31.45
N ALA A 280 8.17 -2.09 -32.33
CA ALA A 280 9.43 -2.82 -32.33
C ALA A 280 10.29 -2.26 -31.18
N LEU A 281 10.21 -2.90 -30.03
CA LEU A 281 11.02 -2.53 -28.86
C LEU A 281 12.38 -3.22 -28.97
N ILE A 282 13.44 -2.47 -28.66
CA ILE A 282 14.78 -3.05 -28.50
C ILE A 282 14.74 -3.84 -27.19
N PRO A 283 15.02 -5.16 -27.19
CA PRO A 283 15.14 -5.94 -25.98
C PRO A 283 16.22 -5.30 -25.10
N VAL A 284 15.83 -4.82 -23.93
CA VAL A 284 16.77 -4.54 -22.86
C VAL A 284 16.94 -5.87 -22.15
N ASP A 285 18.15 -6.39 -22.04
CA ASP A 285 18.43 -7.53 -21.17
C ASP A 285 18.17 -7.09 -19.73
N VAL A 286 16.94 -7.32 -19.27
CA VAL A 286 16.46 -6.93 -17.94
C VAL A 286 16.90 -8.01 -16.94
N GLU A 287 18.19 -8.06 -16.65
CA GLU A 287 18.69 -8.83 -15.49
C GLU A 287 18.97 -7.99 -14.24
N ASP A 288 18.93 -6.64 -14.30
CA ASP A 288 19.14 -5.79 -13.12
C ASP A 288 18.02 -4.74 -12.94
N SER A 289 16.86 -5.22 -12.51
CA SER A 289 15.71 -4.38 -12.16
C SER A 289 15.55 -4.25 -10.65
N LEU A 290 16.48 -3.62 -9.93
CA LEU A 290 16.27 -3.23 -8.53
C LEU A 290 16.91 -1.90 -8.07
N GLU A 291 17.38 -1.01 -8.96
CA GLU A 291 18.07 0.23 -8.52
C GLU A 291 17.63 1.51 -9.27
N ASP A 292 16.33 1.69 -9.49
CA ASP A 292 15.78 3.04 -9.67
C ASP A 292 15.20 3.55 -8.33
N GLU A 293 15.91 3.34 -7.20
CA GLU A 293 15.77 4.26 -6.07
C GLU A 293 16.56 5.52 -6.43
N GLU A 294 15.83 6.60 -6.71
CA GLU A 294 16.35 7.95 -6.88
C GLU A 294 17.41 8.26 -5.81
N PHE A 295 18.69 8.21 -6.20
CA PHE A 295 19.76 8.84 -5.46
C PHE A 295 19.51 10.35 -5.48
N ILE A 296 18.79 10.85 -4.49
CA ILE A 296 18.65 12.28 -4.23
C ILE A 296 19.97 12.71 -3.57
N PRO A 297 20.77 13.60 -4.20
CA PRO A 297 21.94 14.16 -3.55
C PRO A 297 21.47 14.92 -2.30
N LEU A 298 21.94 14.49 -1.13
CA LEU A 298 21.87 15.31 0.07
C LEU A 298 23.00 16.33 -0.04
N ASP A 299 22.65 17.55 -0.46
CA ASP A 299 23.45 18.75 -0.22
C ASP A 299 23.50 19.09 1.29
#